data_AF-K0AWL0-F1
#
_entry.id   AF-K0AWL0-F1
#
_cell.length_a   1.000
_cell.length_b   1.000
_cell.length_c   1.000
_cell.angle_alpha   90.00
_cell.angle_beta   90.00
_cell.angle_gamma   90.00
#
_symmetry.space_group_name_H-M   'P 1'
#
loop_
_entity.id
_entity.type
_entity.pdbx_description
1 polymer ?
#
loop_
_entity_poly.entity_id
_entity_poly.type
_entity_poly.pdbx_seq_one_letter_code
_entity_poly.pdbx_strand_id
1 'polypeptide(L)' 'MIYGKKKTEIGKILTQLCEWKGVRIIEANACVDHIHMLVSIPSKMSVSGFV' A
#
# COMPACT_ATOMS: atom_id res chain seq x y z
N MET A 1 6.40 -15.53 -9.95
CA MET A 1 5.73 -14.21 -9.99
C MET A 1 4.49 -14.26 -9.08
N ILE A 2 4.65 -13.99 -7.77
CA ILE A 2 3.54 -14.07 -6.80
C ILE A 2 2.50 -12.98 -7.08
N TYR A 3 2.96 -11.80 -7.51
CA TYR A 3 2.09 -10.68 -7.83
C TYR A 3 1.33 -10.86 -9.14
N GLY A 4 1.80 -11.58 -10.16
CA GLY A 4 1.12 -11.62 -11.47
C GLY A 4 -0.38 -11.96 -11.41
N LYS A 5 -0.75 -13.11 -10.83
CA LYS A 5 -2.15 -13.54 -10.71
C LYS A 5 -2.89 -12.87 -9.53
N LYS A 6 -2.17 -12.42 -8.50
CA LYS A 6 -2.73 -11.87 -7.25
C LYS A 6 -2.66 -10.35 -7.16
N LYS A 7 -2.13 -9.65 -8.17
CA LYS A 7 -1.82 -8.20 -8.18
C LYS A 7 -3.04 -7.40 -7.79
N THR A 8 -4.17 -7.75 -8.42
CA THR A 8 -5.45 -7.08 -8.24
C THR A 8 -5.99 -7.27 -6.82
N GLU A 9 -5.93 -8.49 -6.29
CA GLU A 9 -6.41 -8.78 -4.94
C GLU A 9 -5.53 -8.13 -3.87
N ILE A 10 -4.20 -8.21 -4.03
CA ILE A 10 -3.26 -7.56 -3.11
C ILE A 10 -3.44 -6.04 -3.15
N GLY A 11 -3.61 -5.46 -4.34
CA GLY A 11 -3.90 -4.03 -4.48
C GLY A 11 -5.17 -3.62 -3.73
N LYS A 12 -6.26 -4.40 -3.86
CA LYS A 12 -7.50 -4.14 -3.11
C LYS A 12 -7.30 -4.18 -1.60
N ILE A 13 -6.58 -5.19 -1.10
CA ILE A 13 -6.28 -5.34 0.33
C ILE A 13 -5.44 -4.14 0.82
N LEU A 14 -4.41 -3.74 0.09
CA LEU A 14 -3.56 -2.60 0.45
C LEU A 14 -4.34 -1.28 0.46
N THR A 15 -5.22 -1.06 -0.52
CA THR A 15 -6.12 0.10 -0.54
C THR A 15 -7.01 0.13 0.70
N GLN A 16 -7.66 -0.99 1.02
CA GLN A 16 -8.56 -1.10 2.16
C GLN A 16 -7.81 -0.88 3.50
N LEU A 17 -6.59 -1.42 3.64
CA LEU A 17 -5.73 -1.19 4.80
C LEU A 17 -5.34 0.29 4.94
N CYS A 18 -5.00 0.96 3.84
CA CYS A 18 -4.68 2.38 3.86
C CYS A 18 -5.91 3.23 4.26
N GLU A 19 -7.09 2.91 3.73
CA GLU A 19 -8.34 3.57 4.12
C GLU A 19 -8.62 3.43 5.62
N TRP A 20 -8.49 2.23 6.16
CA TRP A 20 -8.68 1.98 7.61
C TRP A 20 -7.67 2.72 8.47
N LYS A 21 -6.43 2.84 8.00
CA LYS A 21 -5.36 3.58 8.69
C LYS A 21 -5.44 5.10 8.49
N GLY A 22 -6.39 5.60 7.69
CA GLY A 22 -6.47 7.03 7.34
C GLY A 22 -5.27 7.50 6.51
N VAL A 23 -4.63 6.60 5.77
CA VAL A 23 -3.47 6.87 4.91
C VAL A 23 -3.95 7.11 3.49
N ARG A 24 -3.50 8.21 2.90
CA ARG A 24 -3.83 8.54 1.51
C ARG A 24 -2.76 7.98 0.58
N ILE A 25 -3.15 7.13 -0.36
CA ILE A 25 -2.29 6.67 -1.45
C ILE A 25 -2.22 7.76 -2.52
N ILE A 26 -0.99 8.18 -2.86
CA ILE A 26 -0.72 9.12 -3.96
C ILE A 26 -0.35 8.33 -5.21
N GLU A 27 0.54 7.35 -5.08
CA GLU A 27 0.92 6.41 -6.15
C GLU A 27 1.17 5.01 -5.57
N ALA A 28 0.86 3.98 -6.36
CA ALA A 28 1.18 2.59 -6.01
C ALA A 28 1.53 1.80 -7.27
N ASN A 29 2.71 1.21 -7.31
CA ASN A 29 3.18 0.38 -8.41
C ASN A 29 3.63 -0.99 -7.88
N ALA A 30 3.02 -2.05 -8.42
CA ALA A 30 3.42 -3.42 -8.13
C ALA A 30 4.32 -3.95 -9.26
N CYS A 31 5.59 -4.15 -8.90
CA CYS A 31 6.65 -4.76 -9.70
C CYS A 31 6.59 -6.29 -9.58
N VAL A 32 7.55 -6.99 -10.20
CA VAL A 32 7.54 -8.47 -10.27
C VAL A 32 7.75 -9.12 -8.89
N ASP A 33 8.52 -8.47 -8.03
CA ASP A 33 9.01 -8.97 -6.74
C ASP A 33 8.73 -8.01 -5.56
N HIS A 34 8.34 -6.76 -5.81
CA HIS A 34 8.08 -5.76 -4.77
C HIS A 34 6.95 -4.78 -5.15
N ILE A 35 6.55 -3.93 -4.20
CA ILE A 35 5.60 -2.84 -4.39
C ILE A 35 6.26 -1.53 -3.98
N HIS A 36 6.18 -0.53 -4.84
CA HIS A 36 6.47 0.86 -4.48
C HIS A 36 5.17 1.58 -4.15
N MET A 37 5.12 2.26 -3.01
CA MET A 37 3.99 3.07 -2.61
C MET A 37 4.48 4.47 -2.22
N LEU A 38 3.84 5.48 -2.78
CA LEU A 38 3.93 6.86 -2.34
C LEU A 38 2.65 7.17 -1.57
N VAL A 39 2.79 7.42 -0.26
CA VAL A 39 1.66 7.63 0.64
C VAL A 39 1.85 8.89 1.47
N SER A 40 0.73 9.52 1.82
CA SER A 40 0.65 10.56 2.85
C SER A 40 0.05 9.96 4.11
N ILE A 41 0.82 9.88 5.17
CA ILE A 41 0.38 9.38 6.48
C ILE A 41 -0.06 10.52 7.41
N PRO A 42 -0.94 10.28 8.38
CA PRO A 42 -1.27 11.27 9.41
C PRO A 42 -0.01 11.67 10.21
N SER A 43 0.10 12.93 10.64
CA SER A 43 1.26 13.42 11.40
C SER A 43 1.50 12.71 12.74
N LYS A 44 0.45 12.09 13.30
CA LYS A 44 0.53 11.29 14.54
C LYS A 44 0.97 9.84 14.32
N MET A 45 1.05 9.39 13.06
CA MET A 45 1.49 8.04 12.70
C MET A 45 2.98 8.06 12.40
N SER A 46 3.76 7.19 13.05
CA SER A 46 5.15 6.98 12.66
C SER A 46 5.24 6.18 11.38
N VAL A 47 6.33 6.36 10.63
CA VAL A 47 6.61 5.55 9.42
C VAL A 47 6.67 4.06 9.77
N SER A 48 7.26 3.70 10.91
CA SER A 48 7.30 2.31 11.39
C SER A 48 5.94 1.74 11.81
N GLY A 49 4.94 2.58 12.10
CA GLY A 49 3.57 2.13 12.39
C GLY A 49 2.73 1.95 11.12
N PHE A 50 3.19 2.51 10.00
CA PHE A 50 2.59 2.27 8.69
C PHE A 50 3.00 0.89 8.16
N VAL A 51 4.31 0.62 8.11
CA VAL A 51 4.94 -0.64 7.68
C VAL A 51 4.57 -1.78 8.63
#